data_AF-A0A955L7B5-F1
#
_entry.id   AF-A0A955L7B5-F1
#
_cell.length_a   1.000
_cell.length_b   1.000
_cell.length_c   1.000
_cell.angle_alpha   90.00
_cell.angle_beta   90.00
_cell.angle_gamma   90.00
#
_symmetry.space_group_name_H-M   'P 1'
#
loop_
_entity.id
_entity.type
_entity.pdbx_description
1 polymer ?
#
loop_
_entity_poly.entity_id
_entity_poly.type
_entity_poly.pdbx_seq_one_letter_code
_entity_poly.pdbx_strand_id
1 'polypeptide(L)'
;MDLVEGENLSSKVDFEVLTLSIIWHDVWKATRTFSPSVIRFWFDQMYEGIGSTKILKKYARDLGYKQEKVKQIALAIRFHPGFEYALPARMWFLWNRLKIDEAKILRDLDVLESSISIDQLENFKANWFPIICKHSQFKKIWSRYYRRGLSMIDDSYFNYEWSKEQYKKHSPAFAVRADEIIEEMLLL
;
A
#
# COMPACT_ATOMS: atom_id res chain seq x y z
N MET A 1 -16.13 -24.87 11.40
CA MET A 1 -15.22 -23.72 11.23
C MET A 1 -15.91 -22.59 11.94
N ASP A 2 -15.67 -22.53 13.25
CA ASP A 2 -16.47 -21.72 14.16
C ASP A 2 -15.99 -20.28 14.03
N LEU A 3 -16.87 -19.41 13.56
CA LEU A 3 -16.63 -17.98 13.51
C LEU A 3 -16.46 -17.51 14.95
N VAL A 4 -15.23 -17.20 15.32
CA VAL A 4 -14.88 -16.49 16.55
C VAL A 4 -15.85 -15.32 16.68
N GLU A 5 -16.53 -15.19 17.82
CA GLU A 5 -17.38 -14.06 18.18
C GLU A 5 -16.53 -12.78 18.27
N GLY A 6 -16.12 -12.28 17.10
CA GLY A 6 -15.43 -11.02 16.94
C GLY A 6 -16.43 -9.89 17.07
N GLU A 7 -16.00 -8.81 17.72
CA GLU A 7 -16.69 -7.52 17.76
C GLU A 7 -17.43 -7.25 16.44
N ASN A 8 -18.70 -6.86 16.53
CA ASN A 8 -19.61 -6.72 15.39
C ASN A 8 -19.15 -5.58 14.44
N LEU A 9 -18.11 -5.85 13.65
CA LEU A 9 -17.48 -4.98 12.66
C LEU A 9 -18.50 -4.47 11.64
N SER A 10 -19.57 -5.25 11.41
CA SER A 10 -20.64 -4.93 10.46
C SER A 10 -21.36 -3.61 10.76
N SER A 11 -21.36 -3.16 12.03
CA SER A 11 -22.01 -1.91 12.42
C SER A 11 -21.15 -0.65 12.21
N LYS A 12 -19.84 -0.81 12.01
CA LYS A 12 -18.88 0.31 11.89
C LYS A 12 -18.26 0.46 10.50
N VAL A 13 -18.18 -0.63 9.74
CA VAL A 13 -17.56 -0.65 8.41
C VAL A 13 -18.63 -0.57 7.33
N ASP A 14 -18.54 0.46 6.49
CA ASP A 14 -19.28 0.56 5.24
C ASP A 14 -18.54 -0.26 4.17
N PHE A 15 -19.03 -1.48 3.93
CA PHE A 15 -18.42 -2.39 2.95
C PHE A 15 -18.43 -1.86 1.53
N GLU A 16 -19.38 -0.99 1.17
CA GLU A 16 -19.41 -0.36 -0.15
C GLU A 16 -18.23 0.62 -0.28
N VAL A 17 -18.01 1.44 0.75
CA VAL A 17 -16.85 2.34 0.82
C VAL A 17 -15.56 1.54 0.75
N LEU A 18 -15.41 0.52 1.59
CA LEU A 18 -14.21 -0.32 1.62
C LEU A 18 -13.93 -0.96 0.26
N THR A 19 -14.93 -1.60 -0.34
CA THR A 19 -14.79 -2.30 -1.62
C THR A 19 -14.37 -1.34 -2.73
N LEU A 20 -15.03 -0.18 -2.82
CA LEU A 20 -14.66 0.82 -3.81
C LEU A 20 -13.29 1.42 -3.52
N SER A 21 -12.91 1.60 -2.26
CA SER A 21 -11.58 2.06 -1.91
C SER A 21 -10.52 1.05 -2.33
N ILE A 22 -10.72 -0.26 -2.12
CA ILE A 22 -9.82 -1.31 -2.63
C ILE A 22 -9.68 -1.25 -4.15
N ILE A 23 -10.77 -1.11 -4.90
CA ILE A 23 -10.72 -1.07 -6.37
C ILE A 23 -9.95 0.17 -6.87
N TRP A 24 -10.13 1.30 -6.21
CA TRP A 24 -9.66 2.59 -6.71
C TRP A 24 -8.35 3.07 -6.09
N HIS A 25 -7.79 2.40 -5.06
CA HIS A 25 -6.66 2.96 -4.32
C HIS A 25 -5.39 3.14 -5.15
N ASP A 26 -5.14 2.23 -6.10
CA ASP A 26 -3.88 2.13 -6.86
C ASP A 26 -3.97 2.63 -8.32
N VAL A 27 -5.10 3.22 -8.71
CA VAL A 27 -5.34 3.66 -10.11
C VAL A 27 -4.35 4.73 -10.58
N TRP A 28 -3.78 5.52 -9.66
CA TRP A 28 -2.76 6.50 -10.00
C TRP A 28 -1.50 5.84 -10.57
N LYS A 29 -0.96 4.83 -9.89
CA LYS A 29 0.18 4.04 -10.39
C LYS A 29 -0.18 3.26 -11.64
N ALA A 30 -1.37 2.65 -11.69
CA ALA A 30 -1.80 1.84 -12.83
C ALA A 30 -1.90 2.63 -14.15
N THR A 31 -2.21 3.93 -14.08
CA THR A 31 -2.33 4.80 -15.27
C THR A 31 -1.00 5.38 -15.74
N ARG A 32 0.12 5.08 -15.08
CA ARG A 32 1.42 5.70 -15.37
C ARG A 32 2.39 4.69 -15.93
N THR A 33 3.09 5.08 -17.00
CA THR A 33 4.24 4.33 -17.48
C THR A 33 5.39 4.45 -16.48
N PHE A 34 6.12 3.36 -16.26
CA PHE A 34 7.35 3.39 -15.48
C PHE A 34 8.30 4.46 -16.00
N SER A 35 8.92 5.18 -15.07
CA SER A 35 9.98 6.12 -15.37
C SER A 35 11.18 5.79 -14.47
N PRO A 36 12.37 5.56 -15.05
CA PRO A 36 13.59 5.27 -14.28
C PRO A 36 14.14 6.50 -13.52
N SER A 37 13.46 7.64 -13.58
CA SER A 37 13.80 8.81 -12.78
C SER A 37 13.46 8.61 -11.30
N VAL A 38 14.47 8.73 -10.44
CA VAL A 38 14.34 8.70 -8.98
C VAL A 38 13.34 9.76 -8.49
N ILE A 39 13.40 10.97 -9.04
CA ILE A 39 12.50 12.07 -8.68
C ILE A 39 11.06 11.67 -9.00
N ARG A 40 10.85 11.07 -10.17
CA ARG A 40 9.53 10.61 -10.60
C ARG A 40 9.03 9.46 -9.73
N PHE A 41 9.90 8.51 -9.36
CA PHE A 41 9.56 7.45 -8.42
C PHE A 41 9.05 8.00 -7.09
N TRP A 42 9.80 8.91 -6.46
CA TRP A 42 9.37 9.53 -5.20
C TRP A 42 8.09 10.35 -5.35
N PHE A 43 7.97 11.10 -6.45
CA PHE A 43 6.74 11.81 -6.76
C PHE A 43 5.55 10.87 -6.85
N ASP A 44 5.69 9.74 -7.56
CA ASP A 44 4.62 8.77 -7.74
C ASP A 44 4.24 8.11 -6.41
N GLN A 45 5.20 7.83 -5.53
CA GLN A 45 4.93 7.31 -4.18
C GLN A 45 4.25 8.35 -3.27
N MET A 46 4.70 9.61 -3.28
CA MET A 46 4.13 10.67 -2.45
C MET A 46 2.74 11.11 -2.93
N TYR A 47 2.48 10.96 -4.23
CA TYR A 47 1.21 11.32 -4.84
C TYR A 47 0.21 10.17 -4.85
N GLU A 48 0.62 8.99 -4.39
CA GLU A 48 -0.27 7.85 -4.19
C GLU A 48 -1.41 8.23 -3.25
N GLY A 49 -2.61 7.73 -3.51
CA GLY A 49 -3.83 8.13 -2.80
C GLY A 49 -4.36 9.52 -3.19
N ILE A 50 -3.53 10.57 -3.33
CA ILE A 50 -3.97 11.88 -3.83
C ILE A 50 -4.38 11.78 -5.30
N GLY A 51 -3.50 11.20 -6.13
CA GLY A 51 -3.74 10.95 -7.54
C GLY A 51 -4.98 10.08 -7.74
N SER A 52 -5.05 8.98 -7.02
CA SER A 52 -6.16 8.02 -7.07
C SER A 52 -7.49 8.67 -6.66
N THR A 53 -7.48 9.49 -5.61
CA THR A 53 -8.64 10.29 -5.21
C THR A 53 -9.10 11.27 -6.29
N LYS A 54 -8.16 11.94 -6.98
CA LYS A 54 -8.51 12.87 -8.07
C LYS A 54 -9.16 12.14 -9.23
N ILE A 55 -8.63 10.98 -9.61
CA ILE A 55 -9.17 10.14 -10.67
C ILE A 55 -10.58 9.65 -10.28
N LEU A 56 -10.73 9.08 -9.08
CA LEU A 56 -12.03 8.65 -8.54
C LEU A 56 -13.06 9.78 -8.59
N LYS A 57 -12.74 10.96 -8.07
CA LYS A 57 -13.69 12.10 -8.03
C LYS A 57 -14.13 12.55 -9.42
N LYS A 58 -13.24 12.45 -10.41
CA LYS A 58 -13.59 12.74 -11.80
C LYS A 58 -14.64 11.74 -12.29
N TYR A 59 -14.35 10.45 -12.24
CA TYR A 59 -15.26 9.39 -12.71
C TYR A 59 -16.58 9.35 -11.92
N ALA A 60 -16.53 9.52 -10.60
CA ALA A 60 -17.72 9.49 -9.77
C ALA A 60 -18.68 10.66 -10.06
N ARG A 61 -18.15 11.83 -10.42
CA ARG A 61 -18.97 12.96 -10.89
C ARG A 61 -19.62 12.64 -12.24
N ASP A 62 -18.85 12.07 -13.17
CA ASP A 62 -19.35 11.74 -14.51
C ASP A 62 -20.46 10.66 -14.45
N LEU A 63 -20.41 9.77 -13.45
CA LEU A 63 -21.40 8.72 -13.20
C LEU A 63 -22.54 9.14 -12.24
N GLY A 64 -22.56 10.39 -11.77
CA GLY A 64 -23.62 10.88 -10.88
C GLY A 64 -23.63 10.25 -9.48
N TYR A 65 -22.48 9.79 -8.97
CA TYR A 65 -22.37 9.16 -7.65
C TYR A 65 -22.65 10.15 -6.51
N LYS A 66 -23.23 9.65 -5.41
CA LYS A 66 -23.53 10.46 -4.21
C LYS A 66 -22.25 11.05 -3.64
N GLN A 67 -22.17 12.38 -3.58
CA GLN A 67 -20.95 13.10 -3.17
C GLN A 67 -20.48 12.77 -1.76
N GLU A 68 -21.40 12.43 -0.85
CA GLU A 68 -21.06 11.99 0.50
C GLU A 68 -20.27 10.67 0.49
N LYS A 69 -20.75 9.67 -0.26
CA LYS A 69 -20.07 8.38 -0.42
C LYS A 69 -18.71 8.55 -1.11
N VAL A 70 -18.65 9.39 -2.15
CA VAL A 70 -17.36 9.73 -2.82
C VAL A 70 -16.36 10.34 -1.84
N LYS A 71 -16.80 11.20 -0.91
CA LYS A 71 -15.91 11.78 0.10
C LYS A 71 -15.36 10.71 1.05
N GLN A 72 -16.17 9.74 1.47
CA GLN A 72 -15.74 8.63 2.33
C GLN A 72 -14.73 7.73 1.61
N ILE A 73 -15.02 7.31 0.37
CA ILE A 73 -14.11 6.50 -0.44
C ILE A 73 -12.78 7.24 -0.68
N ALA A 74 -12.86 8.53 -1.05
CA ALA A 74 -11.69 9.39 -1.23
C ALA A 74 -10.88 9.55 0.06
N LEU A 75 -11.53 9.58 1.22
CA LEU A 75 -10.86 9.66 2.50
C LEU A 75 -10.05 8.39 2.77
N ALA A 76 -10.68 7.22 2.61
CA ALA A 76 -10.01 5.93 2.76
C ALA A 76 -8.82 5.78 1.81
N ILE A 77 -9.00 6.10 0.52
CA ILE A 77 -7.91 6.05 -0.47
C ILE A 77 -6.82 7.05 -0.14
N ARG A 78 -7.14 8.29 0.26
CA ARG A 78 -6.11 9.30 0.53
C ARG A 78 -5.21 8.93 1.71
N PHE A 79 -5.74 8.18 2.69
CA PHE A 79 -5.04 7.87 3.93
C PHE A 79 -4.56 6.41 4.02
N HIS A 80 -4.76 5.60 2.98
CA HIS A 80 -4.16 4.26 2.92
C HIS A 80 -2.63 4.25 2.81
N PRO A 81 -1.96 5.16 2.05
CA PRO A 81 -0.53 5.03 1.82
C PRO A 81 0.24 5.22 3.13
N GLY A 82 1.01 4.21 3.52
CA GLY A 82 1.75 4.15 4.77
C GLY A 82 3.00 5.05 4.85
N PHE A 83 2.94 6.25 4.27
CA PHE A 83 4.05 7.22 4.26
C PHE A 83 4.30 7.91 5.62
N GLU A 84 3.90 7.25 6.71
CA GLU A 84 4.02 7.71 8.09
C GLU A 84 5.45 8.02 8.51
N TYR A 85 6.44 7.32 7.95
CA TYR A 85 7.84 7.49 8.35
C TYR A 85 8.47 8.82 7.90
N ALA A 86 7.85 9.52 6.95
CA ALA A 86 8.26 10.85 6.53
C ALA A 86 7.46 11.95 7.24
N LEU A 87 6.42 11.60 8.00
CA LEU A 87 5.55 12.56 8.65
C LEU A 87 5.99 12.81 10.09
N PRO A 88 6.04 14.07 10.56
CA PRO A 88 6.30 14.39 11.96
C PRO A 88 5.34 13.65 12.90
N ALA A 89 5.77 13.26 14.10
CA ALA A 89 4.97 12.51 15.08
C ALA A 89 3.58 13.10 15.37
N ARG A 90 3.44 14.44 15.27
CA ARG A 90 2.16 15.14 15.40
C ARG A 90 1.19 14.85 14.25
N MET A 91 1.71 14.70 13.03
CA MET A 91 0.92 14.27 11.87
C MET A 91 0.56 12.79 11.97
N TRP A 92 1.46 11.94 12.48
CA TRP A 92 1.14 10.54 12.79
C TRP A 92 -0.04 10.41 13.77
N PHE A 93 -0.07 11.22 14.82
CA PHE A 93 -1.19 11.24 15.78
C PHE A 93 -2.51 11.70 15.15
N LEU A 94 -2.50 12.80 14.38
CA LEU A 94 -3.70 13.24 13.65
C LEU A 94 -4.16 12.17 12.65
N TRP A 95 -3.21 11.49 12.04
CA TRP A 95 -3.45 10.48 11.02
C TRP A 95 -4.11 9.23 11.63
N ASN A 96 -3.64 8.72 12.77
CA ASN A 96 -4.31 7.63 13.50
C ASN A 96 -5.70 7.99 14.02
N ARG A 97 -5.93 9.27 14.33
CA ARG A 97 -7.22 9.76 14.82
C ARG A 97 -8.27 9.96 13.72
N LEU A 98 -7.83 10.19 12.48
CA LEU A 98 -8.71 10.50 11.34
C LEU A 98 -9.11 9.29 10.50
N LYS A 99 -8.54 8.11 10.76
CA LYS A 99 -8.85 6.91 10.00
C LYS A 99 -10.22 6.35 10.37
N ILE A 100 -11.12 6.44 9.40
CA ILE A 100 -12.28 5.54 9.31
C ILE A 100 -11.77 4.10 9.17
N ASP A 101 -12.54 3.13 9.66
CA ASP A 101 -12.09 1.74 9.73
C ASP A 101 -11.78 1.16 8.34
N GLU A 102 -12.44 1.64 7.28
CA GLU A 102 -12.15 1.28 5.90
C GLU A 102 -10.72 1.65 5.48
N ALA A 103 -10.21 2.80 5.95
CA ALA A 103 -8.85 3.23 5.66
C ALA A 103 -7.80 2.37 6.38
N LYS A 104 -8.13 1.88 7.59
CA LYS A 104 -7.27 0.97 8.35
C LYS A 104 -7.23 -0.40 7.71
N ILE A 105 -8.39 -0.94 7.36
CA ILE A 105 -8.51 -2.24 6.69
C ILE A 105 -7.79 -2.19 5.34
N LEU A 106 -8.04 -1.14 4.53
CA LEU A 106 -7.37 -0.99 3.24
C LEU A 106 -5.84 -0.94 3.39
N ARG A 107 -5.33 -0.21 4.38
CA ARG A 107 -3.88 -0.21 4.64
C ARG A 107 -3.38 -1.59 5.04
N ASP A 108 -4.03 -2.26 5.98
CA ASP A 108 -3.60 -3.58 6.43
C ASP A 108 -3.56 -4.56 5.24
N LEU A 109 -4.56 -4.50 4.35
CA LEU A 109 -4.59 -5.29 3.11
C LEU A 109 -3.45 -4.95 2.15
N ASP A 110 -3.25 -3.66 1.84
CA ASP A 110 -2.19 -3.18 0.93
C ASP A 110 -0.79 -3.56 1.44
N VAL A 111 -0.57 -3.45 2.76
CA VAL A 111 0.68 -3.85 3.39
C VAL A 111 0.87 -5.36 3.34
N LEU A 112 -0.15 -6.15 3.66
CA LEU A 112 -0.04 -7.60 3.55
C LEU A 112 0.27 -8.02 2.11
N GLU A 113 -0.47 -7.49 1.14
CA GLU A 113 -0.24 -7.79 -0.28
C GLU A 113 1.22 -7.51 -0.69
N SER A 114 1.77 -6.36 -0.30
CA SER A 114 3.14 -5.97 -0.64
C SER A 114 4.25 -6.60 0.20
N SER A 115 3.94 -7.19 1.37
CA SER A 115 4.94 -7.71 2.33
C SER A 115 4.89 -9.20 2.60
N ILE A 116 3.91 -9.93 2.05
CA ILE A 116 3.84 -11.39 2.19
C ILE A 116 3.58 -12.14 0.87
N SER A 117 3.30 -11.47 -0.25
CA SER A 117 3.01 -12.11 -1.54
C SER A 117 4.25 -12.45 -2.37
N ILE A 118 4.69 -13.71 -2.31
CA ILE A 118 5.80 -14.22 -3.15
C ILE A 118 5.49 -14.06 -4.64
N ASP A 119 4.25 -14.29 -5.07
CA ASP A 119 3.87 -14.19 -6.48
C ASP A 119 4.03 -12.76 -7.00
N GLN A 120 3.69 -11.75 -6.21
CA GLN A 120 3.93 -10.36 -6.58
C GLN A 120 5.43 -10.04 -6.70
N LEU A 121 6.24 -10.61 -5.81
CA LEU A 121 7.67 -10.43 -5.81
C LEU A 121 8.32 -11.09 -7.06
N GLU A 122 7.86 -12.26 -7.47
CA GLU A 122 8.28 -12.90 -8.72
C GLU A 122 7.78 -12.14 -9.96
N ASN A 123 6.55 -11.64 -9.92
CA ASN A 123 6.02 -10.78 -10.99
C ASN A 123 6.83 -9.48 -11.10
N PHE A 124 7.25 -8.91 -9.97
CA PHE A 124 8.15 -7.77 -9.93
C PHE A 124 9.50 -8.12 -10.59
N LYS A 125 10.07 -9.26 -10.23
CA LYS A 125 11.32 -9.78 -10.81
C LYS A 125 11.22 -9.92 -12.34
N ALA A 126 10.13 -10.49 -12.84
CA ALA A 126 9.95 -10.70 -14.28
C ALA A 126 9.82 -9.38 -15.07
N ASN A 127 9.08 -8.41 -14.55
CA ASN A 127 8.66 -7.24 -15.34
C ASN A 127 9.48 -5.97 -15.08
N TRP A 128 9.94 -5.76 -13.84
CA TRP A 128 10.54 -4.48 -13.44
C TRP A 128 12.05 -4.57 -13.27
N PHE A 129 12.53 -5.71 -12.81
CA PHE A 129 13.95 -5.97 -12.56
C PHE A 129 14.84 -5.67 -13.78
N PRO A 130 14.51 -6.10 -15.02
CA PRO A 130 15.35 -5.80 -16.20
C PRO A 130 15.44 -4.31 -16.51
N ILE A 131 14.41 -3.54 -16.14
CA ILE A 131 14.38 -2.10 -16.36
C ILE A 131 15.19 -1.39 -15.28
N ILE A 132 15.06 -1.81 -14.03
CA ILE A 132 15.78 -1.27 -12.87
C ILE A 132 17.29 -1.47 -13.00
N CYS A 133 17.73 -2.66 -13.42
CA CYS A 133 19.15 -2.99 -13.53
C CYS A 133 19.89 -2.17 -14.59
N LYS A 134 19.19 -1.65 -15.61
CA LYS A 134 19.78 -0.73 -16.60
C LYS A 134 20.22 0.61 -15.99
N HIS A 135 19.78 0.93 -14.77
CA HIS A 135 20.03 2.21 -14.12
C HIS A 135 20.67 2.02 -12.73
N SER A 136 22.01 1.99 -12.68
CA SER A 136 22.79 1.68 -11.47
C SER A 136 22.48 2.54 -10.24
N GLN A 137 22.15 3.82 -10.43
CA GLN A 137 21.71 4.71 -9.34
C GLN A 137 20.35 4.31 -8.79
N PHE A 138 19.39 4.02 -9.68
CA PHE A 138 18.04 3.59 -9.31
C PHE A 138 18.08 2.27 -8.56
N LYS A 139 18.88 1.31 -9.05
CA LYS A 139 19.15 0.02 -8.40
C LYS A 139 19.59 0.14 -6.94
N LYS A 140 20.57 1.00 -6.62
CA LYS A 140 21.06 1.22 -5.25
C LYS A 140 20.03 1.91 -4.34
N ILE A 141 19.23 2.81 -4.89
CA ILE A 141 18.19 3.51 -4.13
C ILE A 141 17.04 2.56 -3.85
N TRP A 142 16.62 1.79 -4.85
CA TRP A 142 15.52 0.83 -4.74
C TRP A 142 15.85 -0.27 -3.73
N SER A 143 17.04 -0.87 -3.77
CA SER A 143 17.43 -1.90 -2.80
C SER A 143 17.42 -1.39 -1.36
N ARG A 144 17.94 -0.18 -1.12
CA ARG A 144 17.91 0.46 0.20
C ARG A 144 16.49 0.78 0.65
N TYR A 145 15.68 1.33 -0.26
CA TYR A 145 14.28 1.64 0.02
C TYR A 145 13.51 0.39 0.42
N TYR A 146 13.67 -0.71 -0.33
CA TYR A 146 12.96 -1.94 -0.10
C TYR A 146 13.39 -2.63 1.21
N ARG A 147 14.69 -2.80 1.45
CA ARG A 147 15.20 -3.35 2.72
C ARG A 147 14.75 -2.53 3.92
N ARG A 148 14.83 -1.20 3.81
CA ARG A 148 14.35 -0.31 4.87
C ARG A 148 12.86 -0.49 5.09
N GLY A 149 12.05 -0.52 4.02
CA GLY A 149 10.61 -0.76 4.12
C GLY A 149 10.29 -2.05 4.88
N LEU A 150 10.88 -3.17 4.47
CA LEU A 150 10.67 -4.46 5.14
C LEU A 150 11.09 -4.44 6.61
N SER A 151 12.25 -3.84 6.93
CA SER A 151 12.73 -3.76 8.31
C SER A 151 11.86 -2.91 9.23
N MET A 152 11.00 -2.06 8.66
CA MET A 152 10.16 -1.15 9.43
C MET A 152 8.73 -1.67 9.64
N ILE A 153 8.34 -2.75 8.95
CA ILE A 153 7.03 -3.38 9.12
C ILE A 153 7.15 -4.40 10.26
N ASP A 154 6.47 -4.10 11.37
CA ASP A 154 6.29 -4.99 12.51
C ASP A 154 4.82 -5.04 12.93
N ASP A 155 4.52 -5.73 14.03
CA ASP A 155 3.16 -5.85 14.57
C ASP A 155 2.47 -4.50 14.82
N SER A 156 3.24 -3.44 15.11
CA SER A 156 2.68 -2.10 15.39
C SER A 156 2.20 -1.38 14.14
N TYR A 157 2.58 -1.87 12.95
CA TYR A 157 2.17 -1.31 11.67
C TYR A 157 0.70 -1.62 11.32
N PHE A 158 0.21 -2.75 11.82
CA PHE A 158 -1.13 -3.28 11.54
C PHE A 158 -2.15 -2.80 12.56
N ASN A 159 -3.36 -2.52 12.07
CA ASN A 159 -4.46 -1.98 12.89
C ASN A 159 -5.28 -3.09 13.55
N TYR A 160 -5.33 -4.28 12.96
CA TYR A 160 -6.15 -5.40 13.43
C TYR A 160 -5.30 -6.63 13.81
N GLU A 161 -5.82 -7.47 14.71
CA GLU A 161 -5.09 -8.68 15.12
C GLU A 161 -4.98 -9.71 13.99
N TRP A 162 -6.03 -9.88 13.18
CA TRP A 162 -6.01 -10.84 12.07
C TRP A 162 -4.91 -10.53 11.06
N SER A 163 -4.63 -9.24 10.80
CA SER A 163 -3.60 -8.83 9.84
C SER A 163 -2.20 -9.03 10.43
N LYS A 164 -2.00 -8.76 11.73
CA LYS A 164 -0.76 -9.11 12.45
C LYS A 164 -0.48 -10.61 12.37
N GLU A 165 -1.48 -11.44 12.58
CA GLU A 165 -1.34 -12.90 12.50
C GLU A 165 -0.92 -13.36 11.09
N GLN A 166 -1.55 -12.83 10.04
CA GLN A 166 -1.15 -13.12 8.66
C GLN A 166 0.29 -12.67 8.39
N TYR A 167 0.67 -11.46 8.83
CA TYR A 167 2.03 -10.97 8.66
C TYR A 167 3.06 -11.88 9.33
N LYS A 168 2.89 -12.18 10.63
CA LYS A 168 3.80 -13.07 11.37
C LYS A 168 3.98 -14.43 10.72
N LYS A 169 2.89 -14.98 10.18
CA LYS A 169 2.89 -16.31 9.57
C LYS A 169 3.67 -16.35 8.26
N HIS A 170 3.62 -15.29 7.46
CA HIS A 170 4.10 -15.32 6.08
C HIS A 170 5.34 -14.44 5.81
N SER A 171 5.58 -13.41 6.63
CA SER A 171 6.68 -12.47 6.42
C SER A 171 8.09 -13.06 6.49
N PRO A 172 8.39 -14.11 7.31
CA PRO A 172 9.76 -14.65 7.33
C PRO A 172 10.18 -15.25 5.99
N ALA A 173 9.30 -16.02 5.36
CA ALA A 173 9.57 -16.62 4.04
C ALA A 173 9.67 -15.55 2.95
N PHE A 174 8.81 -14.53 3.02
CA PHE A 174 8.85 -13.39 2.12
C PHE A 174 10.16 -12.60 2.23
N ALA A 175 10.60 -12.28 3.46
CA ALA A 175 11.82 -11.52 3.71
C ALA A 175 13.06 -12.21 3.16
N VAL A 176 13.20 -13.53 3.36
CA VAL A 176 14.29 -14.32 2.79
C VAL A 176 14.29 -14.21 1.26
N ARG A 177 13.13 -14.44 0.62
CA ARG A 177 13.05 -14.40 -0.84
C ARG A 177 13.28 -13.01 -1.42
N ALA A 178 12.79 -11.98 -0.73
CA ALA A 178 13.05 -10.58 -1.06
C ALA A 178 14.54 -10.27 -1.05
N ASP A 179 15.26 -10.69 -0.01
CA ASP A 179 16.70 -10.44 0.09
C ASP A 179 17.48 -11.18 -1.00
N GLU A 180 17.11 -12.42 -1.34
CA GLU A 180 17.69 -13.16 -2.48
C GLU A 180 17.54 -12.36 -3.79
N ILE A 181 16.34 -11.87 -4.08
CA ILE A 181 16.06 -11.10 -5.30
C ILE A 181 16.84 -9.79 -5.33
N ILE A 182 17.02 -9.14 -4.18
CA ILE A 182 17.85 -7.93 -4.09
C ILE A 182 19.32 -8.25 -4.33
N GLU A 183 19.84 -9.34 -3.78
CA GLU A 183 21.24 -9.74 -4.02
C GLU A 183 21.47 -10.13 -5.48
N GLU A 184 20.56 -10.91 -6.09
CA GLU A 184 20.55 -11.17 -7.53
C GLU A 184 20.59 -9.86 -8.33
N MET A 185 19.81 -8.86 -7.88
CA MET A 185 19.76 -7.56 -8.54
C MET A 185 21.08 -6.83 -8.40
N LEU A 186 21.72 -6.89 -7.24
CA LEU A 186 22.99 -6.24 -6.92
C LEU A 186 24.19 -6.80 -7.72
N LEU A 187 24.13 -8.06 -8.15
CA LEU A 187 25.18 -8.71 -8.93
C LEU A 187 25.19 -8.38 -10.44
N LEU A 188 24.06 -7.90 -11.00
CA LEU A 188 23.91 -7.56 -12.44
C LEU A 188 24.30 -6.11 -12.79
#